data_AF-B4FWJ4-F1
#
_entry.id   AF-B4FWJ4-F1
#
_cell.length_a   1.000
_cell.length_b   1.000
_cell.length_c   1.000
_cell.angle_alpha   90.00
_cell.angle_beta   90.00
_cell.angle_gamma   90.00
#
_symmetry.space_group_name_H-M   'P 1'
#
loop_
_entity.id
_entity.type
_entity.pdbx_description
1 polymer ?
#
loop_
_entity_poly.entity_id
_entity_poly.type
_entity_poly.pdbx_seq_one_letter_code
_entity_poly.pdbx_strand_id
1 'polypeptide(L)'
;MALRNGGGGGGACPAAVVLVAAAVAAPFPGPQPMAVYSSIWNADDWATQGGRVKTDWSHAPFEATFREVRVDGCAWAGNATDGDAAEARRCSESSWGKEGRYWWKEKEMSELSVHQSHQLVWARAHHLVYDYCVDTDRFPVQPPECAGR
;
A
#
# COMPACT_ATOMS: atom_id res chain seq x y z
N MET A 1 8.13 3.66 4.55
CA MET A 1 8.60 3.03 3.30
C MET A 1 7.77 3.60 2.17
N ALA A 2 8.37 3.89 1.02
CA ALA A 2 7.62 4.30 -0.17
C ALA A 2 8.06 3.46 -1.37
N LEU A 3 7.08 3.02 -2.15
CA LEU A 3 7.34 2.29 -3.39
C LEU A 3 7.38 3.31 -4.52
N ARG A 4 8.52 3.41 -5.20
CA ARG A 4 8.66 4.17 -6.44
C ARG A 4 8.61 3.21 -7.61
N ASN A 5 7.68 3.42 -8.54
CA ASN A 5 7.77 2.75 -9.83
C ASN A 5 8.90 3.39 -10.67
N GLY A 6 9.75 2.53 -11.26
CA GLY A 6 10.88 2.93 -12.09
C GLY A 6 10.46 3.79 -13.28
N GLY A 7 11.30 4.76 -13.62
CA GLY A 7 11.04 5.77 -14.64
C GLY A 7 10.90 5.19 -16.05
N GLY A 8 9.80 5.56 -16.69
CA GLY A 8 9.55 5.33 -18.12
C GLY A 8 8.28 6.03 -18.55
N GLY A 9 8.35 7.36 -18.80
CA GLY A 9 7.45 8.17 -19.65
C GLY A 9 5.95 8.27 -19.33
N GLY A 10 5.32 7.27 -18.72
CA GLY A 10 3.95 7.28 -18.24
C GLY A 10 3.95 7.29 -16.72
N GLY A 11 3.33 8.30 -16.11
CA GLY A 11 3.15 8.31 -14.65
C GLY A 11 2.44 7.05 -14.17
N ALA A 12 2.86 6.53 -13.02
CA ALA A 12 2.22 5.37 -12.41
C ALA A 12 0.73 5.69 -12.12
N CYS A 13 -0.17 4.83 -12.60
CA CYS A 13 -1.61 4.95 -12.36
C CYS A 13 -1.93 4.48 -10.93
N PRO A 14 -2.42 5.35 -10.03
CA PRO A 14 -2.86 4.93 -8.71
C PRO A 14 -4.13 4.08 -8.81
N ALA A 15 -4.14 2.91 -8.16
CA ALA A 15 -5.31 2.02 -8.12
C ALA A 15 -6.12 2.15 -6.82
N ALA A 16 -5.46 2.50 -5.71
CA ALA A 16 -6.08 2.69 -4.40
C ALA A 16 -5.28 3.70 -3.57
N VAL A 17 -5.96 4.42 -2.68
CA VAL A 17 -5.38 5.32 -1.69
C VAL A 17 -6.14 5.15 -0.38
N VAL A 18 -5.41 5.09 0.73
CA VAL A 18 -5.94 5.12 2.10
C VAL A 18 -5.34 6.35 2.77
N LEU A 19 -6.19 7.28 3.21
CA LEU A 19 -5.76 8.54 3.79
C LEU A 19 -5.71 8.46 5.30
N VAL A 20 -4.77 9.20 5.89
CA VAL A 20 -4.74 9.47 7.33
C VAL A 20 -5.75 10.58 7.61
N ALA A 21 -6.96 10.23 8.03
CA ALA A 21 -7.95 11.21 8.45
C ALA A 21 -7.73 11.56 9.93
N ALA A 22 -7.19 12.75 10.21
CA ALA A 22 -6.98 13.24 11.59
C ALA A 22 -8.29 13.34 12.41
N ALA A 23 -9.44 13.35 11.75
CA ALA A 23 -10.76 13.44 12.37
C ALA A 23 -11.42 12.08 12.65
N VAL A 24 -10.83 10.96 12.21
CA VAL A 24 -11.46 9.65 12.38
C VAL A 24 -10.41 8.62 12.80
N ALA A 25 -10.64 7.98 13.93
CA ALA A 25 -9.73 7.04 14.60
C ALA A 25 -9.60 5.68 13.88
N ALA A 26 -9.52 5.69 12.55
CA ALA A 26 -9.17 4.50 11.79
C ALA A 26 -7.71 4.13 12.10
N PRO A 27 -7.41 2.88 12.48
CA PRO A 27 -6.05 2.45 12.71
C PRO A 27 -5.27 2.56 11.40
N PHE A 28 -4.30 3.46 11.36
CA PHE A 28 -3.35 3.61 10.26
C PHE A 28 -2.00 3.02 10.66
N PRO A 29 -1.22 2.43 9.74
CA PRO A 29 0.15 1.98 10.03
C PRO A 29 0.98 3.12 10.64
N GLY A 30 1.18 3.03 11.96
CA GLY A 30 1.87 4.05 12.76
C GLY A 30 3.38 3.84 12.78
N PRO A 31 4.07 4.16 13.89
CA PRO A 31 5.54 4.04 14.00
C PRO A 31 6.03 2.60 14.16
N GLN A 32 5.19 1.59 13.90
CA GLN A 32 5.60 0.19 13.96
C GLN A 32 6.47 -0.13 12.74
N PRO A 33 7.72 -0.61 12.92
CA PRO A 33 8.56 -0.99 11.79
C PRO A 33 7.95 -2.17 11.04
N MET A 34 8.14 -2.22 9.73
CA MET A 34 7.62 -3.26 8.85
C MET A 34 8.72 -3.87 8.00
N ALA A 35 8.58 -5.14 7.67
CA ALA A 35 9.40 -5.85 6.71
C ALA A 35 8.63 -6.12 5.41
N VAL A 36 9.36 -6.28 4.32
CA VAL A 36 8.80 -6.63 3.01
C VAL A 36 8.84 -8.14 2.85
N TYR A 37 7.71 -8.73 2.49
CA TYR A 37 7.58 -10.16 2.24
C TYR A 37 7.07 -10.40 0.82
N SER A 38 7.51 -11.50 0.21
CA SER A 38 6.98 -11.99 -1.06
C SER A 38 6.86 -13.51 -0.99
N SER A 39 5.74 -14.05 -1.45
CA SER A 39 5.46 -15.49 -1.42
C SER A 39 4.54 -15.90 -2.58
N ILE A 40 4.71 -17.14 -3.04
CA ILE A 40 3.74 -17.86 -3.86
C ILE A 40 3.24 -19.03 -3.01
N TRP A 41 1.93 -19.15 -2.84
CA TRP A 41 1.31 -20.15 -1.97
C TRP A 41 -0.10 -20.50 -2.45
N ASN A 42 -0.58 -21.69 -2.04
CA ASN A 42 -1.93 -22.14 -2.38
C ASN A 42 -2.98 -21.52 -1.42
N ALA A 43 -3.94 -20.79 -1.99
CA ALA A 43 -5.04 -20.14 -1.28
C ALA A 43 -6.43 -20.59 -1.79
N ASP A 44 -6.57 -21.89 -2.06
CA ASP A 44 -7.75 -22.56 -2.64
C ASP A 44 -9.09 -22.19 -1.98
N ASP A 45 -9.11 -21.87 -0.68
CA ASP A 45 -10.34 -21.60 0.05
C ASP A 45 -10.98 -20.26 -0.31
N TRP A 46 -10.26 -19.34 -0.96
CA TRP A 46 -10.77 -18.01 -1.24
C TRP A 46 -10.26 -17.34 -2.52
N ALA A 47 -9.09 -17.70 -3.05
CA ALA A 47 -8.40 -16.91 -4.08
C ALA A 47 -9.16 -16.80 -5.41
N THR A 48 -9.71 -17.91 -5.92
CA THR A 48 -10.29 -17.98 -7.26
C THR A 48 -11.80 -18.19 -7.18
N GLN A 49 -12.55 -17.18 -7.62
CA GLN A 49 -14.02 -17.11 -7.52
C GLN A 49 -14.56 -17.36 -6.11
N GLY A 50 -13.91 -16.80 -5.09
CA GLY A 50 -14.27 -17.02 -3.69
C GLY A 50 -14.07 -18.48 -3.23
N GLY A 51 -13.09 -19.18 -3.82
CA GLY A 51 -12.72 -20.56 -3.47
C GLY A 51 -13.47 -21.65 -4.24
N ARG A 52 -14.29 -21.29 -5.25
CA ARG A 52 -15.02 -22.26 -6.08
C ARG A 52 -14.13 -23.01 -7.06
N VAL A 53 -13.08 -22.36 -7.56
CA VAL A 53 -12.11 -22.98 -8.46
C VAL A 53 -10.86 -23.31 -7.65
N LYS A 54 -10.45 -24.58 -7.66
CA LYS A 54 -9.29 -25.09 -6.91
C LYS A 54 -8.08 -25.21 -7.83
N THR A 55 -6.90 -25.22 -7.23
CA THR A 55 -5.62 -25.35 -7.91
C THR A 55 -5.53 -26.72 -8.59
N ASP A 56 -5.35 -26.72 -9.91
CA ASP A 56 -5.03 -27.92 -10.67
C ASP A 56 -3.52 -28.17 -10.64
N TRP A 57 -3.10 -29.08 -9.77
CA TRP A 57 -1.69 -29.43 -9.57
C TRP A 57 -1.05 -30.14 -10.77
N SER A 58 -1.83 -30.59 -11.77
CA SER A 58 -1.28 -31.12 -13.01
C SER A 58 -0.54 -30.06 -13.85
N HIS A 59 -0.82 -28.77 -13.60
CA HIS A 59 -0.14 -27.64 -14.25
C HIS A 59 1.10 -27.15 -13.50
N ALA A 60 1.53 -27.85 -12.44
CA ALA A 60 2.76 -27.51 -11.73
C ALA A 60 4.00 -27.72 -12.62
N PRO A 61 5.10 -26.96 -12.42
CA PRO A 61 5.31 -25.99 -11.34
C PRO A 61 4.67 -24.62 -11.61
N PHE A 62 4.18 -23.98 -10.54
CA PHE A 62 3.77 -22.57 -10.56
C PHE A 62 4.97 -21.70 -10.22
N GLU A 63 5.39 -20.85 -11.16
CA GLU A 63 6.60 -20.03 -11.02
C GLU A 63 6.28 -18.54 -11.02
N ALA A 64 6.74 -17.81 -10.00
CA ALA A 64 6.68 -16.35 -9.93
C ALA A 64 8.10 -15.78 -10.01
N THR A 65 8.38 -14.96 -11.03
CA THR A 65 9.67 -14.29 -11.20
C THR A 65 9.58 -12.83 -10.76
N PHE A 66 10.49 -12.41 -9.89
CA PHE A 66 10.61 -11.02 -9.46
C PHE A 66 11.88 -10.39 -10.05
N ARG A 67 11.78 -9.18 -10.59
CA ARG A 67 12.90 -8.41 -11.13
C ARG A 67 12.80 -6.97 -10.65
N GLU A 68 13.94 -6.29 -10.60
CA GLU A 68 14.02 -4.86 -10.24
C GLU A 68 13.36 -4.51 -8.89
N VAL A 69 13.54 -5.36 -7.87
CA VAL A 69 13.05 -5.08 -6.52
C VAL A 69 13.75 -3.84 -5.97
N ARG A 70 13.00 -2.74 -5.80
CA ARG A 70 13.48 -1.48 -5.23
C ARG A 70 12.75 -1.17 -3.94
N VAL A 71 13.50 -0.97 -2.86
CA VAL A 71 12.96 -0.65 -1.55
C VAL A 71 13.58 0.66 -1.08
N ASP A 72 12.81 1.73 -1.19
CA ASP A 72 13.17 3.03 -0.64
C ASP A 72 12.45 3.21 0.70
N GLY A 73 13.22 3.25 1.79
CA GLY A 73 12.66 3.34 3.13
C GLY A 73 13.61 3.99 4.13
N CYS A 74 13.06 4.38 5.28
CA CYS A 74 13.88 4.59 6.46
C CYS A 74 14.18 3.21 7.04
N ALA A 75 15.41 2.73 6.86
CA ALA A 75 15.83 1.46 7.45
C ALA A 75 15.72 1.53 8.97
N TRP A 76 15.25 0.46 9.60
CA TRP A 76 15.26 0.28 11.06
C TRP A 76 16.57 -0.38 11.47
N ALA A 77 17.18 0.04 12.58
CA ALA A 77 18.41 -0.61 13.05
C ALA A 77 18.14 -2.07 13.42
N GLY A 78 18.99 -2.99 12.96
CA GLY A 78 18.78 -4.43 13.17
C GLY A 78 18.90 -4.90 14.62
N ASN A 79 19.44 -4.07 15.52
CA ASN A 79 19.51 -4.31 16.96
C ASN A 79 18.46 -3.51 17.76
N ALA A 80 17.67 -2.66 17.10
CA ALA A 80 16.62 -1.90 17.75
C ALA A 80 15.37 -2.76 17.92
N THR A 81 14.63 -2.52 18.99
CA THR A 81 13.33 -3.14 19.22
C THR A 81 12.26 -2.39 18.44
N ASP A 82 11.09 -3.00 18.24
CA ASP A 82 9.96 -2.36 17.53
C ASP A 82 9.45 -1.08 18.22
N GLY A 83 9.76 -0.93 19.51
CA GLY A 83 9.41 0.24 20.33
C GLY A 83 10.54 1.26 20.49
N ASP A 84 11.64 1.15 19.74
CA ASP A 84 12.76 2.09 19.85
C ASP A 84 12.33 3.51 19.45
N ALA A 85 12.19 4.37 20.46
CA ALA A 85 11.72 5.73 20.26
C ALA A 85 12.72 6.61 19.49
N ALA A 86 14.02 6.30 19.55
CA ALA A 86 15.04 7.05 18.80
C ALA A 86 14.95 6.71 17.31
N GLU A 87 14.78 5.44 16.97
CA GLU A 87 14.56 4.98 15.59
C GLU A 87 13.23 5.52 15.04
N ALA A 88 12.16 5.45 15.83
CA ALA A 88 10.85 6.00 15.48
C ALA A 88 10.96 7.49 15.14
N ARG A 89 11.60 8.29 16.00
CA ARG A 89 11.84 9.72 15.76
C ARG A 89 12.71 9.97 14.54
N ARG A 90 13.78 9.21 14.34
CA ARG A 90 14.64 9.34 13.14
C ARG A 90 13.85 9.16 11.86
N CYS A 91 12.97 8.16 11.83
CA CYS A 91 12.13 7.86 10.67
C CYS A 91 10.92 8.81 10.53
N SER A 92 10.38 9.35 11.63
CA SER A 92 9.18 10.21 11.61
C SER A 92 9.50 11.70 11.47
N GLU A 93 10.52 12.22 12.16
CA GLU A 93 10.84 13.66 12.26
C GLU A 93 11.82 14.15 11.17
N SER A 94 12.40 13.24 10.39
CA SER A 94 13.21 13.61 9.22
C SER A 94 12.38 14.43 8.22
N SER A 95 12.91 15.60 7.82
CA SER A 95 12.30 16.54 6.88
C SER A 95 13.19 16.76 5.66
N TRP A 96 12.56 17.08 4.52
CA TRP A 96 13.26 17.39 3.29
C TRP A 96 14.02 18.73 3.41
N GLY A 97 15.25 18.80 2.88
CA GLY A 97 16.02 20.05 2.82
C GLY A 97 16.95 20.38 4.00
N LYS A 98 16.97 19.58 5.08
CA LYS A 98 18.07 19.58 6.06
C LYS A 98 18.64 18.18 6.15
N GLU A 99 19.87 18.02 5.67
CA GLU A 99 20.61 16.74 5.62
C GLU A 99 19.93 15.61 4.82
N GLY A 100 19.15 15.99 3.79
CA GLY A 100 18.60 15.14 2.73
C GLY A 100 18.19 13.72 3.15
N ARG A 101 16.88 13.46 3.34
CA ARG A 101 16.33 12.11 3.14
C ARG A 101 14.79 12.08 3.06
N TYR A 102 14.30 11.15 2.23
CA TYR A 102 12.92 10.71 1.99
C TYR A 102 12.05 11.60 1.07
N TRP A 103 12.14 11.35 -0.24
CA TRP A 103 11.34 12.03 -1.28
C TRP A 103 9.83 11.91 -1.06
N TRP A 104 9.36 10.84 -0.42
CA TRP A 104 7.93 10.62 -0.12
C TRP A 104 7.36 11.50 0.99
N LYS A 105 8.19 12.32 1.67
CA LYS A 105 7.75 13.31 2.66
C LYS A 105 7.62 14.73 2.10
N GLU A 106 7.89 14.93 0.81
CA GLU A 106 7.67 16.21 0.15
C GLU A 106 6.19 16.59 0.18
N LYS A 107 5.88 17.88 0.12
CA LYS A 107 4.48 18.36 0.16
C LYS A 107 3.70 17.84 -1.05
N GLU A 108 4.35 17.73 -2.19
CA GLU A 108 3.84 17.20 -3.44
C GLU A 108 3.43 15.72 -3.33
N MET A 109 3.94 15.02 -2.31
CA MET A 109 3.64 13.62 -2.03
C MET A 109 2.57 13.43 -0.95
N SER A 110 2.06 14.51 -0.34
CA SER A 110 1.02 14.41 0.70
C SER A 110 -0.36 14.12 0.11
N GLU A 111 -0.58 14.44 -1.15
CA GLU A 111 -1.85 14.30 -1.86
C GLU A 111 -1.62 13.84 -3.30
N LEU A 112 -2.64 13.25 -3.92
CA LEU A 112 -2.59 12.96 -5.35
C LEU A 112 -2.68 14.24 -6.17
N SER A 113 -1.90 14.33 -7.25
CA SER A 113 -2.13 15.35 -8.27
C SER A 113 -3.50 15.16 -8.94
N VAL A 114 -4.04 16.23 -9.55
CA VAL A 114 -5.33 16.17 -10.28
C VAL A 114 -5.32 15.06 -11.34
N HIS A 115 -4.21 14.90 -12.06
CA HIS A 115 -4.06 13.86 -13.08
C HIS A 115 -4.12 12.45 -12.46
N GLN A 116 -3.40 12.23 -11.35
CA GLN A 116 -3.44 10.97 -10.61
C GLN A 116 -4.83 10.67 -10.03
N SER A 117 -5.53 11.69 -9.54
CA SER A 117 -6.92 11.55 -9.07
C SER A 117 -7.86 11.11 -10.19
N HIS A 118 -7.73 11.68 -11.40
CA HIS A 118 -8.51 11.24 -12.55
C HIS A 118 -8.19 9.80 -12.98
N GLN A 119 -6.90 9.43 -12.94
CA GLN A 119 -6.46 8.06 -13.21
C GLN A 119 -7.05 7.07 -12.18
N LEU A 120 -7.08 7.44 -10.90
CA LEU A 120 -7.69 6.63 -9.84
C LEU A 120 -9.19 6.44 -10.08
N VAL A 121 -9.91 7.50 -10.42
CA VAL A 121 -11.35 7.43 -10.72
C VAL A 121 -11.61 6.53 -11.93
N TRP A 122 -10.80 6.66 -12.99
CA TRP A 122 -10.92 5.82 -14.17
C TRP A 122 -10.63 4.34 -13.86
N ALA A 123 -9.54 4.05 -13.14
CA ALA A 123 -9.20 2.69 -12.74
C ALA A 123 -10.30 2.04 -11.89
N ARG A 124 -10.90 2.82 -10.97
CA ARG A 124 -12.05 2.37 -10.18
C ARG A 124 -13.27 2.09 -11.06
N ALA A 125 -13.60 2.99 -11.98
CA ALA A 125 -14.77 2.85 -12.84
C ALA A 125 -14.69 1.65 -13.81
N HIS A 126 -13.50 1.28 -14.26
CA HIS A 126 -13.32 0.27 -15.31
C HIS A 126 -12.74 -1.07 -14.83
N HIS A 127 -12.08 -1.11 -13.66
CA HIS A 127 -11.33 -2.30 -13.22
C HIS A 127 -11.61 -2.73 -11.77
N LEU A 128 -12.43 -2.00 -11.01
CA LEU A 128 -12.78 -2.38 -9.64
C LEU A 128 -13.89 -3.44 -9.65
N VAL A 129 -13.55 -4.66 -9.22
CA VAL A 129 -14.51 -5.79 -9.13
C VAL A 129 -15.06 -5.99 -7.71
N TYR A 130 -14.38 -5.46 -6.69
CA TYR A 130 -14.81 -5.54 -5.30
C TYR A 130 -14.31 -4.31 -4.54
N ASP A 131 -15.15 -3.78 -3.65
CA ASP A 131 -14.81 -2.63 -2.82
C ASP A 131 -15.50 -2.70 -1.47
N TYR A 132 -14.71 -2.79 -0.41
CA TYR A 132 -15.22 -2.94 0.95
C TYR A 132 -15.97 -1.69 1.44
N CYS A 133 -15.69 -0.51 0.86
CA CYS A 133 -16.35 0.74 1.24
C CYS A 133 -17.85 0.78 0.91
N VAL A 134 -18.31 -0.07 -0.01
CA VAL A 134 -19.72 -0.16 -0.46
C VAL A 134 -20.34 -1.54 -0.22
N ASP A 135 -19.58 -2.47 0.38
CA ASP A 135 -20.04 -3.80 0.76
C ASP A 135 -20.86 -3.72 2.05
N THR A 136 -22.17 -3.45 1.89
CA THR A 136 -23.11 -3.30 3.00
C THR A 136 -23.40 -4.62 3.73
N ASP A 137 -23.18 -5.76 3.06
CA ASP A 137 -23.38 -7.07 3.67
C ASP A 137 -22.30 -7.35 4.71
N ARG A 138 -21.05 -6.98 4.40
CA ARG A 138 -19.93 -7.11 5.33
C ARG A 138 -19.82 -5.94 6.32
N PHE A 139 -20.09 -4.72 5.86
CA PHE A 139 -19.97 -3.49 6.63
C PHE A 139 -21.31 -2.73 6.61
N PRO A 140 -22.25 -3.05 7.53
CA PRO A 140 -23.53 -2.35 7.61
C PRO A 140 -23.39 -0.84 7.87
N VAL A 141 -22.30 -0.43 8.53
CA VAL A 141 -21.90 0.96 8.70
C VAL A 141 -20.61 1.18 7.92
N GLN A 142 -20.60 2.20 7.07
CA GLN A 142 -19.46 2.49 6.21
C GLN A 142 -18.20 2.76 7.04
N PRO A 143 -17.06 2.14 6.70
CA PRO A 143 -15.80 2.42 7.37
C PRO A 143 -15.40 3.90 7.28
N PRO A 144 -14.89 4.48 8.36
CA PRO A 144 -14.62 5.92 8.48
C PRO A 144 -13.64 6.47 7.44
N GLU A 145 -12.67 5.67 7.00
CA GLU A 145 -11.67 6.01 5.98
C GLU A 145 -12.27 6.12 4.57
N CYS A 146 -13.49 5.62 4.36
CA CYS A 146 -14.22 5.73 3.11
C CYS A 146 -15.02 7.04 3.00
N ALA A 147 -15.08 7.85 4.05
CA ALA A 147 -15.78 9.13 4.04
C ALA A 147 -15.05 10.13 3.12
N GLY A 148 -15.78 10.71 2.17
CA GLY A 148 -15.22 11.68 1.20
C GLY A 148 -14.56 11.06 -0.04
N ARG A 149 -14.86 9.78 -0.31
CA ARG A 149 -14.49 9.10 -1.54
C ARG A 149 -15.30 9.56 -2.75
#